data_AF-A0A2D5ATS5-F1
#
_entry.id   AF-A0A2D5ATS5-F1
#
_cell.length_a   1.000
_cell.length_b   1.000
_cell.length_c   1.000
_cell.angle_alpha   90.00
_cell.angle_beta   90.00
_cell.angle_gamma   90.00
#
_symmetry.space_group_name_H-M   'P 1'
#
loop_
_entity.id
_entity.type
_entity.pdbx_description
1 polymer ?
#
loop_
_entity_poly.entity_id
_entity_poly.type
_entity_poly.pdbx_seq_one_letter_code
_entity_poly.pdbx_strand_id
1 'polypeptide(L)'
;MKALSLPRKIALGAYLFVVGILAVNIHIRMLEAGIPHPRGLWNEPSWYPFLKHLVQLMAMAWLHRMLKERFPTFGYWRNTLVLFAIMVTLMELTLRLPVTAGYVNGRAFLFTWTAAYLPETITLFFSTAAVVLLASVRLKGSIHRVVVGVGLSVTAVLVWKASEPLAGRLAEVGARLFGPPNPQDVLAFPYGPTVTLIASVSFIEPTVSCFAVGWLIWDRLSSNNGIRILQFTLLILMLVYRLVDQTIFMIYSTLPPMRAFLSMGQFTLEWVFMGSMIPVAIIFLHRAEGTSKLNPD
;
A
#
# COMPACT_ATOMS: atom_id res chain seq x y z
N MET A 1 -6.93 23.81 8.87
CA MET A 1 -6.26 24.10 7.60
C MET A 1 -7.03 25.18 6.88
N LYS A 2 -6.37 26.27 6.49
CA LYS A 2 -6.99 27.24 5.57
C LYS A 2 -7.18 26.56 4.21
N ALA A 3 -8.23 26.91 3.48
CA ALA A 3 -8.40 26.39 2.13
C ALA A 3 -7.22 26.83 1.25
N LEU A 4 -6.54 25.88 0.60
CA LEU A 4 -5.51 26.20 -0.38
C LEU A 4 -6.14 26.99 -1.55
N SER A 5 -5.40 27.98 -2.07
CA SER A 5 -5.78 28.64 -3.32
C SER A 5 -5.82 27.63 -4.47
N LEU A 6 -6.66 27.89 -5.48
CA LEU A 6 -6.81 27.01 -6.64
C LEU A 6 -5.46 26.68 -7.32
N PRO A 7 -4.55 27.65 -7.57
CA PRO A 7 -3.25 27.35 -8.18
C PRO A 7 -2.40 26.37 -7.34
N ARG A 8 -2.45 26.49 -6.00
CA ARG A 8 -1.72 25.57 -5.11
C ARG A 8 -2.31 24.17 -5.11
N LYS A 9 -3.63 24.04 -5.21
CA LYS A 9 -4.31 22.74 -5.35
C LYS A 9 -3.90 22.05 -6.66
N ILE A 10 -3.88 22.80 -7.77
CA ILE A 10 -3.46 22.28 -9.08
C ILE A 10 -1.99 21.86 -9.04
N ALA A 11 -1.10 22.68 -8.49
CA ALA A 11 0.32 22.36 -8.37
C ALA A 11 0.56 21.12 -7.50
N LEU A 12 -0.15 20.98 -6.38
CA LEU A 12 -0.09 19.78 -5.55
C LEU A 12 -0.56 18.54 -6.31
N GLY A 13 -1.71 18.63 -6.99
CA GLY A 13 -2.24 17.53 -7.79
C GLY A 13 -1.27 17.08 -8.88
N ALA A 14 -0.70 18.03 -9.63
CA ALA A 14 0.30 17.77 -10.65
C ALA A 14 1.57 17.14 -10.07
N TYR A 15 2.05 17.64 -8.92
CA TYR A 15 3.20 17.08 -8.22
C TYR A 15 2.97 15.62 -7.82
N LEU A 16 1.83 15.31 -7.19
CA LEU A 16 1.48 13.94 -6.82
C LEU A 16 1.44 13.06 -8.07
N PHE A 17 0.79 13.51 -9.14
CA PHE A 17 0.72 12.74 -10.38
C PHE A 17 2.10 12.42 -10.98
N VAL A 18 3.01 13.41 -11.03
CA VAL A 18 4.39 13.21 -11.49
C VAL A 18 5.15 12.24 -10.59
N VAL A 19 5.03 12.38 -9.26
CA VAL A 19 5.66 11.45 -8.31
C VAL A 19 5.17 10.01 -8.54
N GLY A 20 3.87 9.82 -8.73
CA GLY A 20 3.28 8.50 -9.02
C GLY A 20 3.82 7.89 -10.31
N ILE A 21 3.86 8.67 -11.40
CA ILE A 21 4.43 8.24 -12.69
C ILE A 21 5.89 7.84 -12.51
N LEU A 22 6.70 8.67 -11.86
CA LEU A 22 8.12 8.38 -11.67
C LEU A 22 8.33 7.13 -10.80
N ALA A 23 7.55 6.97 -9.73
CA ALA A 23 7.63 5.83 -8.83
C ALA A 23 7.40 4.51 -9.57
N VAL A 24 6.27 4.37 -10.27
CA VAL A 24 5.94 3.13 -10.99
C VAL A 24 6.88 2.86 -12.16
N ASN A 25 7.43 3.92 -12.78
CA ASN A 25 8.42 3.71 -13.84
C ASN A 25 9.76 3.16 -13.33
N ILE A 26 10.07 3.24 -12.03
CA ILE A 26 11.26 2.56 -11.47
C ILE A 26 11.18 1.06 -11.75
N HIS A 27 10.05 0.43 -11.40
CA HIS A 27 9.91 -1.01 -11.61
C HIS A 27 9.89 -1.37 -13.10
N ILE A 28 9.24 -0.57 -13.95
CA ILE A 28 9.13 -0.82 -15.39
C ILE A 28 10.52 -0.76 -16.04
N ARG A 29 11.30 0.28 -15.75
CA ARG A 29 12.64 0.45 -16.31
C ARG A 29 13.62 -0.60 -15.83
N MET A 30 13.51 -1.06 -14.58
CA MET A 30 14.34 -2.16 -14.09
C MET A 30 14.02 -3.47 -14.81
N LEU A 31 12.74 -3.77 -15.06
CA LEU A 31 12.35 -4.94 -15.84
C LEU A 31 12.85 -4.84 -17.30
N GLU A 32 12.71 -3.69 -17.93
CA GLU A 32 13.25 -3.42 -19.29
C GLU A 32 14.78 -3.55 -19.35
N ALA A 33 15.48 -3.21 -18.27
CA ALA A 33 16.92 -3.40 -18.12
C ALA A 33 17.34 -4.86 -17.86
N GLY A 34 16.39 -5.81 -17.89
CA GLY A 34 16.66 -7.23 -17.72
C GLY A 34 16.78 -7.69 -16.26
N ILE A 35 16.37 -6.87 -15.29
CA ILE A 35 16.28 -7.32 -13.90
C ILE A 35 15.09 -8.29 -13.78
N PRO A 36 15.29 -9.55 -13.33
CA PRO A 36 14.23 -10.54 -13.35
C PRO A 36 13.13 -10.21 -12.34
N HIS A 37 11.87 -10.53 -12.69
CA HIS A 37 10.75 -10.41 -11.77
C HIS A 37 10.88 -11.45 -10.64
N PRO A 38 10.65 -11.11 -9.35
CA PRO A 38 10.88 -12.02 -8.21
C PRO A 38 9.97 -13.25 -8.14
N ARG A 39 9.04 -13.42 -9.09
CA ARG A 39 8.01 -14.47 -9.02
C ARG A 39 8.64 -15.82 -9.35
N GLY A 40 8.54 -16.77 -8.43
CA GLY A 40 9.11 -18.12 -8.60
C GLY A 40 10.64 -18.18 -8.49
N LEU A 41 11.31 -17.11 -8.02
CA LEU A 41 12.77 -17.04 -7.90
C LEU A 41 13.26 -17.19 -6.45
N TRP A 42 12.43 -17.79 -5.60
CA TRP A 42 12.72 -17.97 -4.18
C TRP A 42 11.90 -19.11 -3.58
N ASN A 43 12.44 -19.72 -2.53
CA ASN A 43 11.75 -20.75 -1.76
C ASN A 43 11.04 -20.08 -0.59
N GLU A 44 9.79 -19.67 -0.80
CA GLU A 44 8.99 -18.96 0.19
C GLU A 44 8.82 -19.79 1.47
N PRO A 45 9.31 -19.33 2.64
CA PRO A 45 9.10 -20.03 3.89
C PRO A 45 7.62 -20.07 4.25
N SER A 46 7.13 -21.20 4.77
CA SER A 46 5.70 -21.35 5.09
C SER A 46 5.18 -20.31 6.08
N TRP A 47 6.02 -19.77 6.97
CA TRP A 47 5.65 -18.74 7.95
C TRP A 47 5.70 -17.31 7.40
N TYR A 48 6.23 -17.09 6.20
CA TYR A 48 6.41 -15.75 5.64
C TYR A 48 5.09 -14.95 5.53
N PRO A 49 3.96 -15.53 5.06
CA PRO A 49 2.69 -14.80 5.03
C PRO A 49 2.25 -14.29 6.40
N PHE A 50 2.48 -15.06 7.46
CA PHE A 50 2.20 -14.60 8.83
C PHE A 50 3.01 -13.35 9.18
N LEU A 51 4.33 -13.36 8.93
CA LEU A 51 5.19 -12.21 9.24
C LEU A 51 4.77 -10.97 8.43
N LYS A 52 4.48 -11.18 7.13
CA LYS A 52 4.00 -10.15 6.21
C LYS A 52 2.75 -9.45 6.76
N HIS A 53 1.72 -10.22 7.12
CA HIS A 53 0.49 -9.68 7.68
C HIS A 53 0.69 -9.06 9.06
N LEU A 54 1.51 -9.66 9.93
CA LEU A 54 1.78 -9.11 11.26
C LEU A 54 2.42 -7.73 11.18
N VAL A 55 3.43 -7.54 10.32
CA VAL A 55 4.09 -6.24 10.13
C VAL A 55 3.12 -5.18 9.60
N GLN A 56 2.31 -5.54 8.60
CA GLN A 56 1.28 -4.65 8.06
C GLN A 56 0.25 -4.26 9.13
N LEU A 57 -0.25 -5.22 9.90
CA LEU A 57 -1.23 -4.99 10.97
C LEU A 57 -0.68 -4.09 12.09
N MET A 58 0.60 -4.26 12.46
CA MET A 58 1.27 -3.36 13.42
C MET A 58 1.35 -1.93 12.89
N ALA A 59 1.72 -1.74 11.63
CA ALA A 59 1.77 -0.44 10.99
C ALA A 59 0.37 0.20 10.89
N MET A 60 -0.65 -0.59 10.56
CA MET A 60 -2.05 -0.15 10.55
C MET A 60 -2.55 0.24 11.93
N ALA A 61 -2.19 -0.49 12.99
CA ALA A 61 -2.54 -0.16 14.36
C ALA A 61 -1.94 1.16 14.81
N TRP A 62 -0.68 1.41 14.41
CA TRP A 62 -0.04 2.70 14.64
C TRP A 62 -0.74 3.83 13.86
N LEU A 63 -1.06 3.62 12.58
CA LEU A 63 -1.78 4.59 11.76
C LEU A 63 -3.19 4.89 12.31
N HIS A 64 -3.92 3.86 12.75
CA HIS A 64 -5.21 4.01 13.41
C HIS A 64 -5.13 4.90 14.65
N ARG A 65 -4.09 4.72 15.49
CA ARG A 65 -3.88 5.58 16.66
C ARG A 65 -3.76 7.05 16.25
N MET A 66 -2.98 7.34 15.20
CA MET A 66 -2.82 8.71 14.69
C MET A 66 -4.14 9.26 14.13
N LEU A 67 -4.90 8.43 13.40
CA LEU A 67 -6.23 8.79 12.90
C LEU A 67 -7.17 9.14 14.05
N LYS A 68 -7.21 8.32 15.10
CA LYS A 68 -8.08 8.51 16.27
C LYS A 68 -7.70 9.76 17.08
N GLU A 69 -6.41 10.04 17.22
CA GLU A 69 -5.93 11.26 17.89
C GLU A 69 -6.30 12.52 17.11
N ARG A 70 -6.28 12.45 15.77
CA ARG A 70 -6.68 13.58 14.90
C ARG A 70 -8.21 13.76 14.83
N PHE A 71 -8.96 12.66 14.84
CA PHE A 71 -10.42 12.64 14.76
C PHE A 71 -11.03 11.86 15.94
N PRO A 72 -10.99 12.41 17.17
CA PRO A 72 -11.44 11.70 18.36
C PRO A 72 -12.94 11.36 18.33
N THR A 73 -13.74 12.12 17.57
CA THR A 73 -15.18 11.91 17.40
C THR A 73 -15.53 10.77 16.45
N PHE A 74 -14.56 10.24 15.70
CA PHE A 74 -14.84 9.11 14.82
C PHE A 74 -15.14 7.86 15.65
N GLY A 75 -16.31 7.29 15.42
CA GLY A 75 -16.70 5.99 15.96
C GLY A 75 -15.96 4.84 15.28
N TYR A 76 -16.23 3.61 15.72
CA TYR A 76 -15.62 2.39 15.20
C TYR A 76 -15.70 2.30 13.67
N TRP A 77 -16.92 2.36 13.11
CA TRP A 77 -17.14 2.23 11.68
C TRP A 77 -16.43 3.29 10.83
N ARG A 78 -16.42 4.55 11.26
CA ARG A 78 -15.73 5.62 10.52
C ARG A 78 -14.23 5.41 10.51
N ASN A 79 -13.63 5.01 11.64
CA ASN A 79 -12.21 4.67 11.68
C ASN A 79 -11.88 3.48 10.77
N THR A 80 -12.69 2.42 10.83
CA THR A 80 -12.54 1.24 9.96
C THR A 80 -12.61 1.63 8.49
N LEU A 81 -13.64 2.37 8.07
CA LEU A 81 -13.84 2.75 6.67
C LEU A 81 -12.75 3.69 6.15
N VAL A 82 -12.30 4.66 6.96
CA VAL A 82 -11.22 5.57 6.55
C VAL A 82 -9.88 4.83 6.46
N LEU A 83 -9.56 4.00 7.45
CA LEU A 83 -8.34 3.20 7.42
C LEU A 83 -8.37 2.20 6.26
N PHE A 84 -9.51 1.54 6.04
CA PHE A 84 -9.72 0.65 4.90
C PHE A 84 -9.57 1.38 3.57
N ALA A 85 -10.21 2.54 3.40
CA ALA A 85 -10.11 3.33 2.18
C ALA A 85 -8.66 3.73 1.87
N ILE A 86 -7.89 4.14 2.89
CA ILE A 86 -6.46 4.43 2.75
C ILE A 86 -5.69 3.18 2.36
N MET A 87 -5.91 2.07 3.06
CA MET A 87 -5.15 0.84 2.85
C MET A 87 -5.46 0.19 1.51
N VAL A 88 -6.73 0.09 1.11
CA VAL A 88 -7.13 -0.58 -0.14
C VAL A 88 -6.56 0.14 -1.37
N THR A 89 -6.46 1.46 -1.30
CA THR A 89 -5.89 2.30 -2.36
C THR A 89 -4.37 2.37 -2.31
N LEU A 90 -3.77 2.40 -1.11
CA LEU A 90 -2.32 2.25 -0.93
C LEU A 90 -1.84 0.87 -1.41
N MET A 91 -2.66 -0.16 -1.24
CA MET A 91 -2.43 -1.52 -1.73
C MET A 91 -2.82 -1.71 -3.20
N GLU A 92 -3.30 -0.65 -3.85
CA GLU A 92 -3.59 -0.62 -5.29
C GLU A 92 -4.74 -1.54 -5.74
N LEU A 93 -5.61 -1.94 -4.80
CA LEU A 93 -6.63 -2.97 -5.00
C LEU A 93 -7.93 -2.44 -5.63
N THR A 94 -8.10 -1.12 -5.81
CA THR A 94 -9.35 -0.57 -6.38
C THR A 94 -9.26 -0.30 -7.88
N LEU A 95 -8.24 0.42 -8.34
CA LEU A 95 -8.13 0.84 -9.74
C LEU A 95 -6.87 0.28 -10.40
N ARG A 96 -5.68 0.55 -9.85
CA ARG A 96 -4.41 0.25 -10.53
C ARG A 96 -4.27 -1.21 -10.87
N LEU A 97 -4.26 -2.10 -9.87
CA LEU A 97 -4.03 -3.53 -10.12
C LEU A 97 -5.18 -4.15 -10.92
N PRO A 98 -6.47 -3.91 -10.59
CA PRO A 98 -7.58 -4.49 -11.34
C PRO A 98 -7.61 -4.09 -12.82
N VAL A 99 -7.39 -2.81 -13.13
CA VAL A 99 -7.40 -2.32 -14.51
C VAL A 99 -6.18 -2.83 -15.27
N THR A 100 -4.99 -2.75 -14.69
CA THR A 100 -3.76 -3.19 -15.37
C THR A 100 -3.78 -4.69 -15.63
N ALA A 101 -4.08 -5.50 -14.61
CA ALA A 101 -4.11 -6.95 -14.75
C ALA A 101 -5.31 -7.41 -15.59
N GLY A 102 -6.47 -6.76 -15.47
CA GLY A 102 -7.61 -7.02 -16.34
C GLY A 102 -7.26 -6.78 -17.82
N TYR A 103 -6.55 -5.70 -18.12
CA TYR A 103 -6.09 -5.40 -19.48
C TYR A 103 -5.09 -6.46 -19.99
N VAL A 104 -4.13 -6.86 -19.16
CA VAL A 104 -3.13 -7.89 -19.48
C VAL A 104 -3.77 -9.26 -19.69
N ASN A 105 -4.83 -9.60 -18.94
CA ASN A 105 -5.54 -10.87 -19.03
C ASN A 105 -6.66 -10.84 -20.09
N GLY A 106 -6.37 -10.36 -21.30
CA GLY A 106 -7.35 -10.35 -22.40
C GLY A 106 -8.59 -9.49 -22.12
N ARG A 107 -8.43 -8.39 -21.37
CA ARG A 107 -9.54 -7.50 -20.94
C ARG A 107 -10.57 -8.17 -20.02
N ALA A 108 -10.21 -9.26 -19.35
CA ALA A 108 -11.05 -9.94 -18.36
C ALA A 108 -11.06 -9.20 -17.01
N PHE A 109 -11.48 -7.93 -17.00
CA PHE A 109 -11.42 -7.05 -15.83
C PHE A 109 -12.20 -7.59 -14.64
N LEU A 110 -13.47 -7.94 -14.83
CA LEU A 110 -14.34 -8.40 -13.75
C LEU A 110 -13.88 -9.76 -13.20
N PHE A 111 -13.52 -10.71 -14.07
CA PHE A 111 -12.93 -11.97 -13.65
C PHE A 111 -11.66 -11.74 -12.81
N THR A 112 -10.72 -10.95 -13.33
CA THR A 112 -9.43 -10.69 -12.66
C THR A 112 -9.65 -9.99 -11.32
N TRP A 113 -10.55 -9.02 -11.26
CA TRP A 113 -10.92 -8.35 -10.01
C TRP A 113 -11.51 -9.32 -9.00
N THR A 114 -12.52 -10.11 -9.39
CA THR A 114 -13.17 -11.07 -8.50
C THR A 114 -12.21 -12.17 -8.04
N ALA A 115 -11.37 -12.71 -8.92
CA ALA A 115 -10.50 -13.84 -8.61
C ALA A 115 -9.24 -13.44 -7.82
N ALA A 116 -8.64 -12.29 -8.13
CA ALA A 116 -7.33 -11.92 -7.58
C ALA A 116 -7.39 -10.82 -6.50
N TYR A 117 -8.24 -9.79 -6.68
CA TYR A 117 -8.17 -8.57 -5.86
C TYR A 117 -9.31 -8.44 -4.84
N LEU A 118 -10.50 -8.96 -5.14
CA LEU A 118 -11.61 -9.01 -4.21
C LEU A 118 -11.30 -9.84 -2.94
N PRO A 119 -10.63 -11.01 -3.01
CA PRO A 119 -10.26 -11.76 -1.80
C PRO A 119 -9.36 -10.92 -0.88
N GLU A 120 -8.33 -10.29 -1.44
CA GLU A 120 -7.40 -9.43 -0.69
C GLU A 120 -8.11 -8.19 -0.13
N THR A 121 -9.04 -7.61 -0.89
CA THR A 121 -9.86 -6.48 -0.44
C THR A 121 -10.74 -6.86 0.75
N ILE A 122 -11.36 -8.04 0.72
CA ILE A 122 -12.18 -8.56 1.82
C ILE A 122 -11.33 -8.83 3.06
N THR A 123 -10.19 -9.52 2.91
CA THR A 123 -9.32 -9.80 4.05
C THR A 123 -8.71 -8.53 4.63
N LEU A 124 -8.42 -7.53 3.80
CA LEU A 124 -7.98 -6.21 4.24
C LEU A 124 -9.09 -5.46 5.01
N PHE A 125 -10.34 -5.53 4.55
CA PHE A 125 -11.46 -4.95 5.29
C PHE A 125 -11.57 -5.55 6.70
N PHE A 126 -11.56 -6.87 6.82
CA PHE A 126 -11.60 -7.53 8.14
C PHE A 126 -10.35 -7.25 8.98
N SER A 127 -9.18 -7.13 8.36
CA SER A 127 -7.93 -6.73 9.03
C SER A 127 -8.04 -5.32 9.62
N THR A 128 -8.58 -4.37 8.86
CA THR A 128 -8.78 -2.99 9.36
C THR A 128 -9.78 -2.96 10.51
N ALA A 129 -10.88 -3.71 10.41
CA ALA A 129 -11.88 -3.82 11.46
C ALA A 129 -11.28 -4.42 12.74
N ALA A 130 -10.52 -5.51 12.62
CA ALA A 130 -9.84 -6.14 13.75
C ALA A 130 -8.84 -5.19 14.43
N VAL A 131 -8.03 -4.46 13.64
CA VAL A 131 -7.11 -3.43 14.17
C VAL A 131 -7.85 -2.37 14.97
N VAL A 132 -8.93 -1.81 14.41
CA VAL A 132 -9.73 -0.78 15.09
C VAL A 132 -10.36 -1.34 16.37
N LEU A 133 -10.85 -2.59 16.33
CA LEU A 133 -11.47 -3.25 17.48
C LEU A 133 -10.47 -3.44 18.62
N LEU A 134 -9.34 -4.07 18.31
CA LEU A 134 -8.27 -4.36 19.27
C LEU A 134 -7.71 -3.07 19.88
N ALA A 135 -7.49 -2.05 19.07
CA ALA A 135 -7.02 -0.75 19.54
C ALA A 135 -8.07 0.01 20.37
N SER A 136 -9.36 -0.31 20.23
CA SER A 136 -10.45 0.31 21.00
C SER A 136 -10.71 -0.39 22.35
N VAL A 137 -10.10 -1.55 22.61
CA VAL A 137 -10.29 -2.28 23.87
C VAL A 137 -9.69 -1.49 25.04
N ARG A 138 -10.54 -1.12 26.01
CA ARG A 138 -10.14 -0.38 27.21
C ARG A 138 -9.50 -1.31 28.25
N LEU A 139 -8.20 -1.52 28.12
CA LEU A 139 -7.38 -2.22 29.11
C LEU A 139 -6.29 -1.28 29.64
N LYS A 140 -5.82 -1.52 30.87
CA LYS A 140 -4.79 -0.70 31.50
C LYS A 140 -3.38 -1.23 31.19
N GLY A 141 -2.46 -0.31 30.89
CA GLY A 141 -1.01 -0.55 30.94
C GLY A 141 -0.51 -1.70 30.05
N SER A 142 0.29 -2.59 30.64
CA SER A 142 0.94 -3.73 29.97
C SER A 142 -0.05 -4.74 29.41
N ILE A 143 -1.19 -4.96 30.07
CA ILE A 143 -2.22 -5.91 29.64
C ILE A 143 -2.77 -5.52 28.26
N HIS A 144 -3.01 -4.23 28.03
CA HIS A 144 -3.45 -3.74 26.72
C HIS A 144 -2.45 -4.09 25.61
N ARG A 145 -1.14 -3.89 25.85
CA ARG A 145 -0.10 -4.20 24.87
C ARG A 145 -0.04 -5.69 24.53
N VAL A 146 -0.17 -6.55 25.54
CA VAL A 146 -0.20 -8.01 25.36
C VAL A 146 -1.44 -8.43 24.56
N VAL A 147 -2.63 -7.95 24.95
CA VAL A 147 -3.88 -8.29 24.27
C VAL A 147 -3.88 -7.81 22.81
N VAL A 148 -3.40 -6.60 22.54
CA VAL A 148 -3.25 -6.10 21.16
C VAL A 148 -2.23 -6.95 20.40
N GLY A 149 -1.06 -7.22 20.95
CA GLY A 149 -0.03 -8.03 20.29
C GLY A 149 -0.49 -9.45 19.95
N VAL A 150 -1.14 -10.13 20.89
CA VAL A 150 -1.74 -11.47 20.67
C VAL A 150 -2.87 -11.36 19.65
N GLY A 151 -3.77 -10.38 19.79
CA GLY A 151 -4.89 -10.17 18.87
C GLY A 151 -4.46 -9.92 17.43
N LEU A 152 -3.43 -9.09 17.21
CA LEU A 152 -2.85 -8.86 15.89
C LEU A 152 -2.19 -10.13 15.33
N SER A 153 -1.51 -10.92 16.18
CA SER A 153 -0.91 -12.20 15.78
C SER A 153 -1.97 -13.21 15.35
N VAL A 154 -3.05 -13.35 16.12
CA VAL A 154 -4.19 -14.20 15.77
C VAL A 154 -4.83 -13.73 14.47
N THR A 155 -5.02 -12.41 14.31
CA THR A 155 -5.57 -11.82 13.08
C THR A 155 -4.68 -12.13 11.87
N ALA A 156 -3.35 -12.01 12.00
CA ALA A 156 -2.40 -12.35 10.94
C ALA A 156 -2.51 -13.82 10.52
N VAL A 157 -2.64 -14.75 11.48
CA VAL A 157 -2.84 -16.18 11.20
C VAL A 157 -4.18 -16.41 10.50
N LEU A 158 -5.26 -15.79 10.97
CA LEU A 158 -6.59 -15.94 10.36
C LEU A 158 -6.60 -15.42 8.91
N VAL A 159 -6.02 -14.25 8.66
CA VAL A 159 -5.90 -13.67 7.32
C VAL A 159 -5.08 -14.58 6.41
N TRP A 160 -3.93 -15.05 6.89
CA TRP A 160 -3.10 -15.99 6.14
C TRP A 160 -3.88 -17.25 5.75
N LYS A 161 -4.55 -17.90 6.72
CA LYS A 161 -5.28 -19.16 6.47
C LYS A 161 -6.57 -18.96 5.67
N ALA A 162 -7.18 -17.78 5.70
CA ALA A 162 -8.42 -17.50 4.97
C ALA A 162 -8.19 -17.01 3.54
N SER A 163 -7.04 -16.38 3.24
CA SER A 163 -6.81 -15.70 1.96
C SER A 163 -6.87 -16.64 0.76
N GLU A 164 -6.16 -17.77 0.81
CA GLU A 164 -6.11 -18.73 -0.31
C GLU A 164 -7.46 -19.43 -0.55
N PRO A 165 -8.15 -20.00 0.46
CA PRO A 165 -9.48 -20.57 0.25
C PRO A 165 -10.49 -19.55 -0.30
N LEU A 166 -10.43 -18.30 0.18
CA LEU A 166 -11.30 -17.24 -0.30
C LEU A 166 -11.02 -16.90 -1.77
N ALA A 167 -9.74 -16.82 -2.16
CA ALA A 167 -9.34 -16.61 -3.54
C ALA A 167 -9.81 -17.73 -4.45
N GLY A 168 -9.66 -19.00 -4.04
CA GLY A 168 -10.17 -20.14 -4.80
C GLY A 168 -11.69 -20.07 -5.02
N ARG A 169 -12.46 -19.81 -3.96
CA ARG A 169 -13.93 -19.67 -4.04
C ARG A 169 -14.36 -18.52 -4.95
N LEU A 170 -13.72 -17.36 -4.83
CA LEU A 170 -14.08 -16.21 -5.66
C LEU A 170 -13.61 -16.38 -7.10
N ALA A 171 -12.51 -17.09 -7.35
CA ALA A 171 -12.12 -17.47 -8.70
C ALA A 171 -13.16 -18.40 -9.36
N GLU A 172 -13.71 -19.38 -8.62
CA GLU A 172 -14.82 -20.21 -9.11
C GLU A 172 -16.05 -19.38 -9.46
N VAL A 173 -16.43 -18.43 -8.58
CA VAL A 173 -17.55 -17.52 -8.83
C VAL A 173 -17.28 -16.63 -10.05
N GLY A 174 -16.08 -16.05 -10.14
CA GLY A 174 -15.66 -15.23 -11.27
C GLY A 174 -15.70 -16.00 -12.59
N ALA A 175 -15.20 -17.24 -12.60
CA ALA A 175 -15.23 -18.11 -13.78
C ALA A 175 -16.67 -18.40 -14.23
N ARG A 176 -17.60 -18.64 -13.29
CA ARG A 176 -19.00 -18.89 -13.59
C ARG A 176 -19.75 -17.66 -14.12
N LEU A 177 -19.47 -16.47 -13.58
CA LEU A 177 -20.19 -15.24 -13.93
C LEU A 177 -19.62 -14.52 -15.14
N PHE A 178 -18.30 -14.54 -15.31
CA PHE A 178 -17.59 -13.71 -16.30
C PHE A 178 -16.80 -14.52 -17.32
N GLY A 179 -16.65 -15.83 -17.11
CA GLY A 179 -15.74 -16.67 -17.88
C GLY A 179 -14.27 -16.47 -17.50
N PRO A 180 -13.41 -17.50 -17.66
CA PRO A 180 -11.97 -17.31 -17.55
C PRO A 180 -11.44 -16.48 -18.74
N PRO A 181 -10.28 -15.82 -18.59
CA PRO A 181 -9.63 -15.11 -19.70
C PRO A 181 -9.25 -16.10 -20.81
N ASN A 182 -9.40 -15.68 -22.06
CA ASN A 182 -8.91 -16.43 -23.21
C ASN A 182 -7.38 -16.46 -23.19
N PRO A 183 -6.73 -17.63 -23.12
CA PRO A 183 -5.27 -17.72 -23.08
C PRO A 183 -4.56 -17.05 -24.25
N GLN A 184 -5.21 -16.98 -25.42
CA GLN A 184 -4.65 -16.34 -26.62
C GLN A 184 -4.61 -14.81 -26.53
N ASP A 185 -5.46 -14.22 -25.68
CA ASP A 185 -5.56 -12.77 -25.50
C ASP A 185 -4.71 -12.26 -24.31
N VAL A 186 -4.05 -13.17 -23.59
CA VAL A 186 -3.17 -12.81 -22.47
C VAL A 186 -1.86 -12.24 -22.99
N LEU A 187 -1.55 -11.01 -22.59
CA LEU A 187 -0.30 -10.36 -22.98
C LEU A 187 0.88 -10.99 -22.25
N ALA A 188 1.90 -11.38 -23.00
CA ALA A 188 3.16 -11.83 -22.44
C ALA A 188 4.02 -10.63 -22.01
N PHE A 189 4.87 -10.85 -21.01
CA PHE A 189 5.91 -9.91 -20.63
C PHE A 189 7.07 -9.96 -21.67
N PRO A 190 7.70 -8.83 -22.07
CA PRO A 190 7.48 -7.46 -21.62
C PRO A 190 6.20 -6.83 -22.18
N TYR A 191 5.49 -6.07 -21.35
CA TYR A 191 4.26 -5.42 -21.78
C TYR A 191 4.51 -4.20 -22.67
N GLY A 192 3.60 -3.95 -23.61
CA GLY A 192 3.69 -2.81 -24.52
C GLY A 192 3.36 -1.45 -23.85
N PRO A 193 3.58 -0.33 -24.58
CA PRO A 193 3.44 1.03 -24.04
C PRO A 193 2.06 1.34 -23.44
N THR A 194 0.99 0.74 -23.95
CA THR A 194 -0.36 0.94 -23.43
C THR A 194 -0.51 0.46 -21.99
N VAL A 195 0.08 -0.69 -21.64
CA VAL A 195 0.05 -1.23 -20.27
C VAL A 195 0.83 -0.31 -19.33
N THR A 196 2.00 0.16 -19.78
CA THR A 196 2.82 1.14 -19.05
C THR A 196 2.06 2.45 -18.80
N LEU A 197 1.32 2.95 -19.80
CA LEU A 197 0.50 4.15 -19.65
C LEU A 197 -0.63 3.94 -18.64
N ILE A 198 -1.38 2.84 -18.75
CA ILE A 198 -2.45 2.48 -17.81
C ILE A 198 -1.90 2.39 -16.39
N ALA A 199 -0.80 1.67 -16.20
CA ALA A 199 -0.13 1.56 -14.90
C ALA A 199 0.28 2.93 -14.37
N SER A 200 0.90 3.78 -15.21
CA SER A 200 1.35 5.13 -14.84
C SER A 200 0.22 6.05 -14.41
N VAL A 201 -0.88 6.08 -15.16
CA VAL A 201 -2.03 6.95 -14.85
C VAL A 201 -2.76 6.46 -13.60
N SER A 202 -2.98 5.15 -13.48
CA SER A 202 -3.71 4.58 -12.35
C SER A 202 -2.91 4.58 -11.04
N PHE A 203 -1.59 4.73 -11.10
CA PHE A 203 -0.71 4.87 -9.92
C PHE A 203 -0.93 6.16 -9.11
N ILE A 204 -1.81 7.06 -9.57
CA ILE A 204 -2.28 8.18 -8.75
C ILE A 204 -2.99 7.69 -7.47
N GLU A 205 -3.64 6.52 -7.52
CA GLU A 205 -4.37 5.91 -6.40
C GLU A 205 -3.46 5.71 -5.16
N PRO A 206 -2.38 4.90 -5.23
CA PRO A 206 -1.48 4.74 -4.09
C PRO A 206 -0.78 6.04 -3.70
N THR A 207 -0.55 6.94 -4.66
CA THR A 207 0.09 8.23 -4.40
C THR A 207 -0.77 9.14 -3.51
N VAL A 208 -2.07 9.25 -3.82
CA VAL A 208 -3.03 10.03 -3.02
C VAL A 208 -3.15 9.45 -1.61
N SER A 209 -3.12 8.13 -1.48
CA SER A 209 -3.22 7.48 -0.16
C SER A 209 -1.94 7.59 0.65
N CYS A 210 -0.79 7.52 0.01
CA CYS A 210 0.49 7.84 0.64
C CYS A 210 0.49 9.29 1.16
N PHE A 211 -0.02 10.25 0.35
CA PHE A 211 -0.21 11.63 0.81
C PHE A 211 -1.19 11.74 1.97
N ALA A 212 -2.32 11.02 1.94
CA ALA A 212 -3.29 11.00 3.04
C ALA A 212 -2.67 10.46 4.34
N VAL A 213 -1.90 9.37 4.28
CA VAL A 213 -1.13 8.85 5.43
C VAL A 213 -0.20 9.93 5.96
N GLY A 214 0.60 10.54 5.10
CA GLY A 214 1.57 11.55 5.52
C GLY A 214 0.88 12.76 6.14
N TRP A 215 -0.22 13.22 5.55
CA TRP A 215 -1.03 14.30 6.10
C TRP A 215 -1.53 13.98 7.51
N LEU A 216 -2.03 12.76 7.75
CA LEU A 216 -2.56 12.34 9.05
C LEU A 216 -1.51 12.37 10.15
N ILE A 217 -0.29 11.93 9.84
CA ILE A 217 0.74 11.61 10.85
C ILE A 217 1.85 12.65 10.95
N TRP A 218 1.86 13.66 10.07
CA TRP A 218 2.98 14.59 9.90
C TRP A 218 3.48 15.20 11.22
N ASP A 219 2.55 15.70 12.03
CA ASP A 219 2.85 16.38 13.30
C ASP A 219 3.31 15.42 14.42
N ARG A 220 3.28 14.11 14.17
CA ARG A 220 3.63 13.06 15.13
C ARG A 220 4.99 12.42 14.85
N LEU A 221 5.61 12.79 13.73
CA LEU A 221 6.95 12.36 13.36
C LEU A 221 8.01 13.30 13.97
N SER A 222 9.28 12.91 13.88
CA SER A 222 10.42 13.68 14.39
C SER A 222 10.41 15.14 13.89
N SER A 223 10.92 16.09 14.67
CA SER A 223 11.10 17.49 14.24
C SER A 223 12.17 17.66 13.16
N ASN A 224 13.14 16.72 13.08
CA ASN A 224 14.17 16.72 12.05
C ASN A 224 13.60 16.19 10.73
N ASN A 225 13.68 16.98 9.65
CA ASN A 225 13.11 16.61 8.35
C ASN A 225 13.68 15.31 7.76
N GLY A 226 14.99 15.05 7.89
CA GLY A 226 15.59 13.82 7.37
C GLY A 226 15.08 12.58 8.10
N ILE A 227 15.07 12.63 9.44
CA ILE A 227 14.53 11.54 10.27
C ILE A 227 13.03 11.36 10.03
N ARG A 228 12.29 12.45 9.87
CA ARG A 228 10.86 12.44 9.55
C ARG A 228 10.57 11.73 8.23
N ILE A 229 11.32 12.05 7.17
CA ILE A 229 11.21 11.39 5.87
C ILE A 229 11.52 9.90 5.99
N LEU A 230 12.57 9.53 6.73
CA LEU A 230 12.91 8.13 6.96
C LEU A 230 11.80 7.38 7.72
N GLN A 231 11.27 7.94 8.81
CA GLN A 231 10.17 7.35 9.58
C GLN A 231 8.93 7.16 8.71
N PHE A 232 8.58 8.16 7.89
CA PHE A 232 7.48 8.07 6.96
C PHE A 232 7.71 6.96 5.91
N THR A 233 8.89 6.92 5.31
CA THR A 233 9.25 5.89 4.32
C THR A 233 9.16 4.49 4.91
N LEU A 234 9.72 4.27 6.10
CA LEU A 234 9.64 2.99 6.80
C LEU A 234 8.20 2.57 7.10
N LEU A 235 7.36 3.51 7.55
CA LEU A 235 5.94 3.24 7.76
C LEU A 235 5.26 2.79 6.45
N ILE A 236 5.46 3.51 5.35
CA ILE A 236 4.89 3.15 4.06
C ILE A 236 5.35 1.75 3.64
N LEU A 237 6.64 1.44 3.73
CA LEU A 237 7.18 0.12 3.43
C LEU A 237 6.60 -1.00 4.32
N MET A 238 6.25 -0.70 5.58
CA MET A 238 5.57 -1.66 6.45
C MET A 238 4.09 -1.82 6.08
N LEU A 239 3.39 -0.73 5.76
CA LEU A 239 1.97 -0.76 5.36
C LEU A 239 1.78 -1.54 4.06
N VAL A 240 2.70 -1.42 3.11
CA VAL A 240 2.70 -2.19 1.85
C VAL A 240 3.61 -3.41 1.91
N TYR A 241 3.99 -3.86 3.12
CA TYR A 241 4.82 -5.03 3.43
C TYR A 241 6.19 -5.17 2.71
N ARG A 242 6.59 -4.23 1.85
CA ARG A 242 7.83 -4.28 1.06
C ARG A 242 9.10 -4.39 1.90
N LEU A 243 9.08 -3.91 3.14
CA LEU A 243 10.21 -4.12 4.05
C LEU A 243 10.44 -5.62 4.32
N VAL A 244 9.36 -6.37 4.55
CA VAL A 244 9.42 -7.82 4.79
C VAL A 244 9.75 -8.53 3.49
N ASP A 245 9.05 -8.22 2.39
CA ASP A 245 9.31 -8.83 1.08
C ASP A 245 10.78 -8.72 0.70
N GLN A 246 11.37 -7.51 0.75
CA GLN A 246 12.78 -7.30 0.41
C GLN A 246 13.72 -8.15 1.27
N THR A 247 13.50 -8.14 2.58
CA THR A 247 14.39 -8.79 3.54
C THR A 247 14.34 -10.30 3.37
N ILE A 248 13.15 -10.89 3.32
CA ILE A 248 12.99 -12.34 3.22
C ILE A 248 13.37 -12.81 1.82
N PHE A 249 13.05 -12.05 0.76
CA PHE A 249 13.46 -12.38 -0.60
C PHE A 249 14.97 -12.47 -0.73
N MET A 250 15.74 -11.51 -0.19
CA MET A 250 17.21 -11.58 -0.26
C MET A 250 17.82 -12.81 0.44
N ILE A 251 17.15 -13.33 1.47
CA ILE A 251 17.64 -14.49 2.24
C ILE A 251 17.29 -15.81 1.53
N TYR A 252 16.10 -15.90 0.95
CA TYR A 252 15.54 -17.14 0.41
C TYR A 252 15.52 -17.21 -1.13
N SER A 253 16.03 -16.19 -1.82
CA SER A 253 16.14 -16.18 -3.27
C SER A 253 17.20 -17.17 -3.77
N THR A 254 16.93 -17.75 -4.94
CA THR A 254 17.89 -18.57 -5.68
C THR A 254 18.85 -17.73 -6.54
N LEU A 255 18.71 -16.40 -6.55
CA LEU A 255 19.54 -15.48 -7.31
C LEU A 255 20.82 -15.09 -6.53
N PRO A 256 21.89 -14.67 -7.24
CA PRO A 256 23.03 -14.01 -6.61
C PRO A 256 22.60 -12.77 -5.81
N PRO A 257 23.26 -12.41 -4.69
CA PRO A 257 22.78 -11.40 -3.74
C PRO A 257 22.40 -10.05 -4.37
N MET A 258 23.22 -9.51 -5.27
CA MET A 258 22.92 -8.24 -5.93
C MET A 258 21.72 -8.35 -6.89
N ARG A 259 21.58 -9.48 -7.61
CA ARG A 259 20.41 -9.73 -8.46
C ARG A 259 19.16 -9.95 -7.61
N ALA A 260 19.25 -10.60 -6.46
CA ALA A 260 18.15 -10.75 -5.52
C ALA A 260 17.70 -9.39 -4.98
N PHE A 261 18.67 -8.57 -4.54
CA PHE A 261 18.42 -7.21 -4.08
C PHE A 261 17.70 -6.37 -5.13
N LEU A 262 18.20 -6.36 -6.37
CA LEU A 262 17.59 -5.60 -7.47
C LEU A 262 16.23 -6.18 -7.88
N SER A 263 16.06 -7.50 -7.92
CA SER A 263 14.83 -8.17 -8.36
C SER A 263 13.62 -7.80 -7.49
N MET A 264 13.75 -7.91 -6.17
CA MET A 264 12.71 -7.44 -5.25
C MET A 264 12.75 -5.90 -5.09
N GLY A 265 13.94 -5.33 -5.26
CA GLY A 265 14.20 -3.90 -5.19
C GLY A 265 13.39 -3.06 -6.17
N GLN A 266 12.96 -3.64 -7.29
CA GLN A 266 12.08 -2.97 -8.27
C GLN A 266 10.82 -2.39 -7.62
N PHE A 267 10.19 -3.19 -6.76
CA PHE A 267 9.01 -2.74 -6.01
C PHE A 267 9.42 -1.96 -4.78
N THR A 268 10.44 -2.38 -4.04
CA THR A 268 10.86 -1.68 -2.81
C THR A 268 11.30 -0.24 -3.10
N LEU A 269 12.04 0.00 -4.18
CA LEU A 269 12.53 1.32 -4.59
C LEU A 269 11.42 2.24 -5.06
N GLU A 270 10.38 1.72 -5.73
CA GLU A 270 9.15 2.46 -6.05
C GLU A 270 8.53 3.07 -4.77
N TRP A 271 8.38 2.25 -3.72
CA TRP A 271 7.81 2.70 -2.45
C TRP A 271 8.76 3.57 -1.62
N VAL A 272 10.09 3.36 -1.71
CA VAL A 272 11.09 4.28 -1.12
C VAL A 272 11.03 5.64 -1.81
N PHE A 273 10.88 5.68 -3.13
CA PHE A 273 10.74 6.92 -3.88
C PHE A 273 9.46 7.67 -3.47
N MET A 274 8.32 6.98 -3.41
CA MET A 274 7.09 7.60 -2.89
C MET A 274 7.24 8.07 -1.43
N GLY A 275 7.80 7.22 -0.57
CA GLY A 275 8.08 7.54 0.83
C GLY A 275 9.00 8.75 1.02
N SER A 276 9.92 9.00 0.10
CA SER A 276 10.80 10.18 0.19
C SER A 276 10.18 11.44 -0.41
N MET A 277 9.44 11.31 -1.52
CA MET A 277 8.92 12.46 -2.27
C MET A 277 7.59 13.02 -1.73
N ILE A 278 6.73 12.18 -1.14
CA ILE A 278 5.45 12.63 -0.59
C ILE A 278 5.62 13.58 0.62
N PRO A 279 6.55 13.33 1.57
CA PRO A 279 6.89 14.29 2.62
C PRO A 279 7.23 15.70 2.11
N VAL A 280 7.86 15.83 0.94
CA VAL A 280 8.21 17.13 0.36
C VAL A 280 6.96 17.96 0.06
N ALA A 281 5.91 17.34 -0.49
CA ALA A 281 4.61 17.99 -0.68
C ALA A 281 4.00 18.45 0.65
N ILE A 282 4.11 17.63 1.69
CA ILE A 282 3.56 17.94 3.02
C ILE A 282 4.34 19.09 3.67
N ILE A 283 5.67 19.12 3.56
CA ILE A 283 6.52 20.23 4.01
C ILE A 283 6.09 21.54 3.32
N PHE A 284 5.89 21.49 2.00
CA PHE A 284 5.46 22.65 1.22
C PHE A 284 4.13 23.21 1.75
N LEU A 285 3.15 22.34 2.01
CA LEU A 285 1.85 22.75 2.56
C LEU A 285 1.96 23.38 3.95
N HIS A 286 2.75 22.80 4.85
CA HIS A 286 2.90 23.35 6.21
C HIS A 286 3.62 24.69 6.23
N ARG A 287 4.64 24.88 5.37
CA ARG A 287 5.33 26.17 5.24
C ARG A 287 4.39 27.26 4.73
N ALA A 288 3.55 26.93 3.74
CA ALA A 288 2.57 27.85 3.18
C ALA A 288 1.51 28.32 4.19
N GLU A 289 1.16 27.48 5.17
CA GLU A 289 0.27 27.87 6.27
C GLU A 289 0.97 28.82 7.27
N GLY A 290 2.25 28.55 7.59
CA GLY A 290 3.05 29.36 8.51
C GLY A 290 3.29 30.79 8.00
N THR A 291 3.59 30.98 6.72
CA THR A 291 3.76 32.31 6.12
C THR A 291 2.47 33.15 6.15
N SER A 292 1.29 32.51 6.10
CA SER A 292 0.01 33.23 6.18
C SER A 292 -0.34 33.76 7.58
N LYS A 293 0.41 33.36 8.62
CA LYS A 293 0.25 33.89 9.98
C LYS A 293 1.10 35.14 10.22
N LEU A 294 2.11 35.38 9.38
CA LEU A 294 3.03 36.52 9.51
C LEU A 294 2.59 37.76 8.72
N ASN A 295 1.70 37.59 7.74
CA ASN A 295 0.96 38.68 7.09
C ASN A 295 -0.54 38.46 7.31
N PRO A 296 -1.09 38.84 8.48
CA PRO A 296 -2.52 39.06 8.61
C PRO A 296 -2.84 40.36 7.86
N ASP A 297 -3.45 40.24 6.68
CA ASP A 297 -4.13 41.37 6.05
C ASP A 297 -5.27 41.89 6.97
#